data_AF-A0A183KAM3-F1
#
_entry.id   AF-A0A183KAM3-F1
#
_cell.length_a   1.000
_cell.length_b   1.000
_cell.length_c   1.000
_cell.angle_alpha   90.00
_cell.angle_beta   90.00
_cell.angle_gamma   90.00
#
_symmetry.space_group_name_H-M   'P 1'
#
loop_
_entity.id
_entity.type
_entity.pdbx_description
1 polymer ?
#
loop_
_entity_poly.entity_id
_entity_poly.type
_entity_poly.pdbx_seq_one_letter_code
_entity_poly.pdbx_strand_id
1 'polypeptide(L)'
;MFARTQPQKLENILRLRIGLIIQMMAAELARGLGLTVEDSLYALFSMRPIDTKRLLHNLLNGEDMRIQPIKLINTTLTNQDNLQVTLDTISGSVKKRSTASRPLIASRKQSIVASVTTEAENENCQTDLRSLWSRRRKIDGALNRVPPGFYKRVYVTLTHMQGLSIGSLILSHNLTKEMTMDEHKFALTVEHVCTMVSTPEYRQLIIEAIHVLGSLMMHDVDNRIFIDCIVKVEDIVEKANNLFLIDQVSDCFVGLYSLIKLCSKL
;
A
#
# COMPACT_ATOMS: atom_id res chain seq x y z
N MET A 1 -7.00 18.51 8.58
CA MET A 1 -6.75 18.09 9.98
C MET A 1 -6.39 16.59 10.03
N PHE A 2 -5.28 16.18 9.39
CA PHE A 2 -4.72 14.81 9.44
C PHE A 2 -3.27 14.85 9.91
N ALA A 3 -2.46 15.74 9.34
CA ALA A 3 -1.09 15.99 9.80
C ALA A 3 -0.99 16.34 11.29
N ARG A 4 -2.03 16.98 11.87
CA ARG A 4 -2.08 17.32 13.30
C ARG A 4 -2.70 16.22 14.19
N THR A 5 -3.63 15.43 13.66
CA THR A 5 -4.41 14.47 14.46
C THR A 5 -3.83 13.07 14.42
N GLN A 6 -3.20 12.68 13.31
CA GLN A 6 -2.61 11.35 13.10
C GLN A 6 -1.29 11.48 12.32
N PRO A 7 -0.23 12.05 12.93
CA PRO A 7 1.05 12.23 12.25
C PRO A 7 1.70 10.91 11.82
N GLN A 8 1.45 9.82 12.56
CA GLN A 8 1.96 8.48 12.26
C GLN A 8 1.59 7.99 10.85
N LYS A 9 0.46 8.44 10.29
CA LYS A 9 0.02 8.01 8.95
C LYS A 9 0.83 8.64 7.83
N LEU A 10 1.49 9.76 8.11
CA LEU A 10 2.38 10.47 7.19
C LEU A 10 3.85 10.20 7.48
N GLU A 11 4.14 9.22 8.34
CA GLU A 11 5.50 8.80 8.62
C GLU A 11 6.19 8.34 7.32
N ASN A 12 7.46 8.72 7.17
CA ASN A 12 8.28 8.42 6.00
C ASN A 12 7.76 9.01 4.67
N ILE A 13 7.01 10.13 4.74
CA ILE A 13 6.66 10.97 3.60
C ILE A 13 7.27 12.35 3.80
N LEU A 14 8.22 12.74 2.93
CA LEU A 14 8.86 14.06 3.02
C LEU A 14 8.05 15.16 2.31
N ARG A 15 7.47 14.83 1.15
CA ARG A 15 6.71 15.77 0.30
C ARG A 15 5.43 15.14 -0.19
N LEU A 16 4.33 15.90 -0.09
CA LEU A 16 3.03 15.48 -0.59
C LEU A 16 2.82 15.95 -2.02
N ARG A 17 2.39 15.03 -2.89
CA ARG A 17 2.00 15.33 -4.28
C ARG A 17 0.50 15.31 -4.42
N ILE A 18 -0.12 16.45 -4.14
CA ILE A 18 -1.58 16.57 -4.15
C ILE A 18 -2.18 16.09 -5.49
N GLY A 19 -1.54 16.38 -6.63
CA GLY A 19 -2.00 15.92 -7.94
C GLY A 19 -2.08 14.39 -8.05
N LEU A 20 -1.02 13.67 -7.68
CA LEU A 20 -1.02 12.19 -7.71
C LEU A 20 -1.99 11.61 -6.68
N ILE A 21 -2.13 12.25 -5.51
CA ILE A 21 -3.09 11.84 -4.48
C ILE A 21 -4.53 11.93 -5.01
N ILE A 22 -4.89 13.05 -5.65
CA ILE A 22 -6.22 13.23 -6.26
C ILE A 22 -6.46 12.16 -7.34
N GLN A 23 -5.47 11.90 -8.19
CA GLN A 23 -5.57 10.86 -9.22
C GLN A 23 -5.78 9.47 -8.61
N MET A 24 -5.08 9.14 -7.52
CA MET A 24 -5.26 7.86 -6.83
C MET A 24 -6.64 7.77 -6.15
N MET A 25 -7.13 8.86 -5.56
CA MET A 25 -8.49 8.90 -5.01
C MET A 25 -9.56 8.70 -6.09
N ALA A 26 -9.40 9.35 -7.25
CA ALA A 26 -10.30 9.18 -8.38
C ALA A 26 -10.24 7.76 -8.96
N ALA A 27 -9.05 7.18 -9.10
CA ALA A 27 -8.87 5.81 -9.53
C ALA A 27 -9.52 4.81 -8.55
N GLU A 28 -9.48 5.10 -7.25
CA GLU A 28 -10.15 4.28 -6.23
C GLU A 28 -11.68 4.36 -6.33
N LEU A 29 -12.23 5.54 -6.64
CA LEU A 29 -13.66 5.71 -6.89
C LEU A 29 -14.10 5.04 -8.19
N ALA A 30 -13.32 5.18 -9.26
CA ALA A 30 -13.57 4.54 -10.55
C ALA A 30 -13.73 3.03 -10.37
N ARG A 31 -12.83 2.42 -9.59
CA ARG A 31 -12.87 0.99 -9.28
C ARG A 31 -14.03 0.61 -8.35
N GLY A 32 -14.34 1.45 -7.36
CA GLY A 32 -15.41 1.18 -6.39
C GLY A 32 -16.82 1.29 -6.98
N LEU A 33 -17.03 2.19 -7.93
CA LEU A 33 -18.33 2.50 -8.54
C LEU A 33 -18.45 2.05 -10.01
N GLY A 34 -17.38 1.54 -10.61
CA GLY A 34 -17.35 1.15 -12.02
C GLY A 34 -17.43 2.35 -12.99
N LEU A 35 -17.02 3.54 -12.55
CA LEU A 35 -17.10 4.78 -13.32
C LEU A 35 -15.90 4.96 -14.25
N THR A 36 -16.05 5.79 -15.28
CA THR A 36 -14.93 6.24 -16.11
C THR A 36 -13.99 7.14 -15.30
N VAL A 37 -12.76 7.36 -15.78
CA VAL A 37 -11.76 8.18 -15.08
C VAL A 37 -12.26 9.63 -14.90
N GLU A 38 -12.90 10.20 -15.91
CA GLU A 38 -13.42 11.57 -15.88
C GLU A 38 -14.62 11.68 -14.92
N ASP A 39 -15.61 10.78 -15.04
CA ASP A 39 -16.78 10.76 -14.16
C ASP A 39 -16.38 10.59 -12.69
N SER A 40 -15.32 9.81 -12.43
CA SER A 40 -14.80 9.60 -11.09
C SER A 40 -14.17 10.86 -10.49
N LEU A 41 -13.52 11.69 -11.31
CA LEU A 41 -13.00 12.99 -10.89
C LEU A 41 -14.13 13.99 -10.61
N TYR A 42 -15.15 14.03 -11.48
CA TYR A 42 -16.34 14.86 -11.23
C TYR A 42 -17.07 14.43 -9.96
N ALA A 43 -17.24 13.13 -9.76
CA ALA A 43 -17.82 12.57 -8.55
C ALA A 43 -16.99 12.98 -7.32
N LEU A 44 -15.66 12.82 -7.37
CA LEU A 44 -14.74 13.20 -6.29
C LEU A 44 -14.90 14.67 -5.85
N PHE A 45 -14.99 15.58 -6.82
CA PHE A 45 -15.18 17.01 -6.53
C PHE A 45 -16.60 17.37 -6.08
N SER A 46 -17.58 16.53 -6.41
CA SER A 46 -18.98 16.70 -6.00
C SER A 46 -19.33 16.00 -4.67
N MET A 47 -18.40 15.21 -4.12
CA MET A 47 -18.62 14.50 -2.85
C MET A 47 -18.67 15.46 -1.65
N ARG A 48 -19.38 15.05 -0.60
CA ARG A 48 -19.37 15.75 0.68
C ARG A 48 -17.96 15.72 1.28
N PRO A 49 -17.51 16.79 1.97
CA PRO A 49 -16.16 16.86 2.56
C PRO A 49 -15.81 15.69 3.51
N ILE A 50 -16.81 15.11 4.18
CA ILE A 50 -16.63 13.94 5.05
C ILE A 50 -16.27 12.68 4.27
N ASP A 51 -16.83 12.51 3.06
CA ASP A 51 -16.61 11.34 2.22
C ASP A 51 -15.24 11.44 1.53
N THR A 52 -14.86 12.63 1.06
CA THR A 52 -13.48 12.92 0.57
C THR A 52 -12.44 12.69 1.67
N LYS A 53 -12.75 13.10 2.90
CA LYS A 53 -11.88 12.85 4.07
C LYS A 53 -11.72 11.35 4.37
N ARG A 54 -12.81 10.58 4.32
CA ARG A 54 -12.77 9.12 4.52
C ARG A 54 -11.97 8.43 3.43
N LEU A 55 -12.19 8.79 2.17
CA LEU A 55 -11.44 8.24 1.04
C LEU A 55 -9.93 8.50 1.16
N LEU A 56 -9.55 9.73 1.52
CA LEU A 56 -8.14 10.06 1.77
C LEU A 56 -7.56 9.26 2.94
N HIS A 57 -8.33 9.10 4.01
CA HIS A 57 -7.92 8.31 5.17
C HIS A 57 -7.68 6.83 4.81
N ASN A 58 -8.54 6.26 3.97
CA ASN A 58 -8.41 4.88 3.50
C ASN A 58 -7.18 4.71 2.59
N LEU A 59 -6.96 5.67 1.69
CA LEU A 59 -5.77 5.69 0.82
C LEU A 59 -4.48 5.74 1.64
N LEU A 60 -4.40 6.61 2.65
CA LEU A 60 -3.21 6.77 3.49
C LEU A 60 -2.93 5.53 4.36
N ASN A 61 -3.96 4.83 4.82
CA ASN A 61 -3.80 3.60 5.59
C ASN A 61 -3.46 2.39 4.71
N GLY A 62 -3.88 2.41 3.44
CA GLY A 62 -3.86 1.22 2.57
C GLY A 62 -4.70 0.07 3.13
N GLU A 63 -5.72 0.38 3.94
CA GLU A 63 -6.55 -0.61 4.66
C GLU A 63 -7.69 -1.20 3.82
N ASP A 64 -8.03 -0.62 2.66
CA ASP A 64 -9.03 -1.16 1.72
C ASP A 64 -8.47 -2.25 0.78
N MET A 65 -7.39 -2.93 1.17
CA MET A 65 -6.91 -4.14 0.48
C MET A 65 -7.74 -5.38 0.77
N ARG A 66 -8.72 -5.29 1.69
CA ARG A 66 -9.76 -6.32 1.86
C ARG A 66 -11.07 -5.78 1.30
N ILE A 67 -11.33 -6.17 0.05
CA ILE A 67 -12.65 -6.42 -0.54
C ILE A 67 -13.81 -5.99 0.39
N GLN A 68 -14.27 -4.75 0.26
CA GLN A 68 -15.68 -4.48 0.01
C GLN A 68 -15.73 -3.29 -0.95
N PRO A 69 -16.58 -3.32 -2.00
CA PRO A 69 -16.94 -2.09 -2.69
C PRO A 69 -17.39 -1.13 -1.60
N ILE A 70 -16.90 0.11 -1.66
CA ILE A 70 -17.39 1.17 -0.79
C ILE A 70 -18.91 1.16 -1.01
N LYS A 71 -19.67 0.61 -0.06
CA LYS A 71 -21.12 0.82 0.04
C LYS A 71 -21.27 2.27 0.45
N LEU A 72 -20.95 3.17 -0.47
CA LEU A 72 -21.42 4.54 -0.42
C LEU A 72 -22.92 4.37 -0.57
N ILE A 73 -23.57 4.38 0.59
CA ILE A 73 -25.01 4.39 0.84
C ILE A 73 -25.79 4.59 -0.46
N ASN A 74 -26.56 3.56 -0.83
CA ASN A 74 -27.66 3.68 -1.77
C ASN A 74 -28.52 4.87 -1.34
N THR A 75 -28.23 6.06 -1.86
CA THR A 75 -29.21 7.14 -1.88
C THR A 75 -29.90 6.97 -3.22
N THR A 76 -30.69 5.91 -3.32
CA THR A 76 -31.75 5.82 -4.31
C THR A 76 -32.69 6.98 -4.01
N LEU A 77 -32.59 8.01 -4.83
CA LEU A 77 -33.63 8.99 -5.11
C LEU A 77 -34.86 8.25 -5.66
N THR A 78 -35.59 7.51 -4.82
CA THR A 78 -36.97 7.05 -5.02
C THR A 78 -37.44 6.46 -3.70
N ASN A 79 -38.29 7.18 -2.96
CA ASN A 79 -39.33 6.63 -2.08
C ASN A 79 -40.19 7.79 -1.60
N GLN A 80 -41.21 8.11 -2.39
CA GLN A 80 -42.47 8.58 -1.83
C GLN A 80 -43.15 7.39 -1.11
N ASP A 81 -43.92 7.73 -0.09
CA ASP A 81 -44.95 6.95 0.60
C ASP A 81 -44.50 5.83 1.58
N ASN A 82 -44.43 6.16 2.86
CA ASN A 82 -45.63 6.01 3.70
C ASN A 82 -45.42 6.46 5.16
N LEU A 83 -46.36 7.31 5.58
CA LEU A 83 -46.65 7.75 6.93
C LEU A 83 -47.15 6.57 7.78
N GLN A 84 -46.60 6.36 8.98
CA GLN A 84 -47.42 6.03 10.14
C GLN A 84 -46.89 6.75 11.39
N VAL A 85 -47.75 7.67 11.83
CA VAL A 85 -47.69 8.46 13.05
C VAL A 85 -48.30 7.64 14.17
N THR A 86 -47.65 7.55 15.32
CA THR A 86 -48.34 7.46 16.62
C THR A 86 -47.53 8.24 17.65
N LEU A 87 -48.15 9.32 18.12
CA LEU A 87 -47.77 10.11 19.29
C LEU A 87 -47.80 9.21 20.54
N ASP A 88 -46.98 9.53 21.54
CA ASP A 88 -47.52 10.04 22.79
C ASP A 88 -46.44 10.64 23.71
N THR A 89 -46.76 11.86 24.13
CA THR A 89 -46.20 12.68 25.20
C THR A 89 -46.33 11.96 26.55
N ILE A 90 -45.36 12.13 27.47
CA ILE A 90 -45.57 12.43 28.91
C ILE A 90 -44.21 12.60 29.63
N SER A 91 -44.12 13.72 30.36
CA SER A 91 -43.11 14.16 31.33
C SER A 91 -42.76 13.15 32.45
N GLY A 92 -41.55 13.26 33.02
CA GLY A 92 -41.33 12.84 34.43
C GLY A 92 -39.90 12.45 34.86
N SER A 93 -39.23 13.38 35.56
CA SER A 93 -38.51 13.19 36.85
C SER A 93 -37.45 12.07 37.10
N VAL A 94 -36.18 12.49 37.25
CA VAL A 94 -35.28 12.36 38.44
C VAL A 94 -34.99 11.00 39.14
N LYS A 95 -33.68 10.67 39.21
CA LYS A 95 -32.84 10.01 40.27
C LYS A 95 -32.65 8.47 40.41
N LYS A 96 -31.33 8.15 40.57
CA LYS A 96 -30.62 7.18 41.45
C LYS A 96 -30.53 5.69 41.00
N ARG A 97 -29.30 5.15 40.82
CA ARG A 97 -28.43 4.38 41.77
C ARG A 97 -29.10 3.02 42.10
N SER A 98 -28.52 1.83 41.91
CA SER A 98 -27.22 1.29 42.37
C SER A 98 -27.07 -0.20 41.93
N THR A 99 -25.84 -0.66 41.61
CA THR A 99 -25.05 -1.74 42.27
C THR A 99 -25.16 -3.21 41.78
N ALA A 100 -23.97 -3.73 41.44
CA ALA A 100 -23.46 -5.13 41.48
C ALA A 100 -24.11 -6.18 40.55
N SER A 101 -23.38 -6.96 39.74
CA SER A 101 -22.35 -7.93 40.15
C SER A 101 -21.49 -8.41 38.95
N ARG A 102 -20.19 -8.67 39.20
CA ARG A 102 -19.16 -9.32 38.36
C ARG A 102 -19.47 -10.82 38.03
N PRO A 103 -18.60 -11.60 37.34
CA PRO A 103 -17.78 -11.41 36.13
C PRO A 103 -17.90 -12.64 35.14
N LEU A 104 -17.08 -12.67 34.06
CA LEU A 104 -16.34 -13.85 33.50
C LEU A 104 -16.27 -13.85 31.94
N ILE A 105 -15.03 -13.78 31.44
CA ILE A 105 -14.41 -14.58 30.37
C ILE A 105 -15.30 -14.95 29.16
N ALA A 106 -14.96 -14.43 27.97
CA ALA A 106 -14.47 -15.24 26.85
C ALA A 106 -14.32 -14.40 25.58
N SER A 107 -13.09 -14.36 25.07
CA SER A 107 -12.79 -14.17 23.65
C SER A 107 -13.75 -14.98 22.79
N ARG A 108 -14.54 -14.30 21.95
CA ARG A 108 -15.17 -14.94 20.80
C ARG A 108 -14.55 -14.41 19.52
N LYS A 109 -13.52 -15.13 19.07
CA LYS A 109 -13.26 -15.32 17.64
C LYS A 109 -14.57 -15.78 17.01
N GLN A 110 -15.10 -15.04 16.05
CA GLN A 110 -16.13 -15.57 15.14
C GLN A 110 -15.56 -15.53 13.73
N SER A 111 -14.88 -16.64 13.45
CA SER A 111 -14.62 -17.19 12.15
C SER A 111 -15.92 -17.72 11.53
N ILE A 112 -15.98 -17.66 10.20
CA ILE A 112 -16.72 -18.57 9.30
C ILE A 112 -18.25 -18.43 9.30
N VAL A 113 -18.77 -17.75 8.28
CA VAL A 113 -19.77 -18.35 7.38
C VAL A 113 -19.43 -17.89 5.95
N ALA A 114 -18.76 -18.79 5.22
CA ALA A 114 -18.69 -18.74 3.77
C ALA A 114 -20.07 -19.16 3.24
N SER A 115 -20.81 -18.21 2.68
CA SER A 115 -21.96 -18.52 1.84
C SER A 115 -21.45 -18.93 0.47
N VAL A 116 -21.34 -20.24 0.31
CA VAL A 116 -21.11 -20.96 -0.95
C VAL A 116 -22.23 -20.62 -1.94
N THR A 117 -21.86 -20.06 -3.08
CA THR A 117 -22.54 -20.31 -4.35
C THR A 117 -21.47 -20.56 -5.41
N THR A 118 -21.16 -21.85 -5.55
CA THR A 118 -20.90 -22.57 -6.82
C THR A 118 -20.01 -21.92 -7.88
N GLU A 119 -18.82 -22.51 -7.99
CA GLU A 119 -18.16 -22.91 -9.25
C GLU A 119 -17.44 -21.83 -10.09
N ALA A 120 -16.38 -21.22 -9.52
CA ALA A 120 -15.27 -20.60 -10.29
C ALA A 120 -13.97 -20.34 -9.47
N GLU A 121 -13.71 -21.05 -8.36
CA GLU A 121 -12.88 -20.49 -7.28
C GLU A 121 -11.37 -20.83 -7.26
N ASN A 122 -10.79 -21.55 -8.24
CA ASN A 122 -9.38 -21.93 -8.13
C ASN A 122 -8.36 -21.03 -8.87
N GLU A 123 -8.80 -20.13 -9.77
CA GLU A 123 -7.92 -19.17 -10.46
C GLU A 123 -8.01 -17.73 -9.91
N ASN A 124 -8.98 -17.46 -9.04
CA ASN A 124 -9.28 -16.08 -8.62
C ASN A 124 -8.39 -15.57 -7.46
N CYS A 125 -7.87 -16.46 -6.61
CA CYS A 125 -7.15 -16.07 -5.39
C CYS A 125 -5.75 -15.49 -5.64
N GLN A 126 -4.98 -16.02 -6.60
CA GLN A 126 -3.66 -15.47 -6.96
C GLN A 126 -3.76 -14.14 -7.72
N THR A 127 -4.78 -14.01 -8.58
CA THR A 127 -5.09 -12.79 -9.32
C THR A 127 -5.44 -11.64 -8.38
N ASP A 128 -6.21 -11.94 -7.32
CA ASP A 128 -6.57 -11.00 -6.27
C ASP A 128 -5.32 -10.50 -5.53
N LEU A 129 -4.41 -11.38 -5.11
CA LEU A 129 -3.20 -10.94 -4.41
C LEU A 129 -2.26 -10.11 -5.30
N ARG A 130 -2.05 -10.51 -6.57
CA ARG A 130 -1.24 -9.74 -7.55
C ARG A 130 -1.81 -8.34 -7.78
N SER A 131 -3.15 -8.22 -7.81
CA SER A 131 -3.84 -6.94 -7.91
C SER A 131 -3.60 -6.05 -6.67
N LEU A 132 -3.49 -6.65 -5.48
CA LEU A 132 -3.27 -5.94 -4.21
C LEU A 132 -1.86 -5.36 -4.11
N TRP A 133 -0.81 -6.12 -4.43
CA TRP A 133 0.56 -5.58 -4.39
C TRP A 133 0.79 -4.52 -5.46
N SER A 134 0.25 -4.70 -6.67
CA SER A 134 0.30 -3.67 -7.71
C SER A 134 -0.38 -2.38 -7.24
N ARG A 135 -1.59 -2.49 -6.66
CA ARG A 135 -2.32 -1.36 -6.09
C ARG A 135 -1.56 -0.70 -4.94
N ARG A 136 -0.98 -1.48 -4.02
CA ARG A 136 -0.20 -0.95 -2.91
C ARG A 136 0.99 -0.13 -3.40
N ARG A 137 1.73 -0.65 -4.38
CA ARG A 137 2.86 0.05 -5.00
C ARG A 137 2.44 1.32 -5.75
N LYS A 138 1.30 1.30 -6.44
CA LYS A 138 0.71 2.51 -7.04
C LYS A 138 0.50 3.61 -6.01
N ILE A 139 -0.15 3.26 -4.90
CA ILE A 139 -0.48 4.20 -3.83
C ILE A 139 0.79 4.71 -3.15
N ASP A 140 1.68 3.81 -2.71
CA ASP A 140 2.91 4.20 -2.00
C ASP A 140 3.85 5.01 -2.91
N GLY A 141 3.97 4.63 -4.19
CA GLY A 141 4.75 5.38 -5.18
C GLY A 141 4.16 6.76 -5.51
N ALA A 142 2.83 6.89 -5.54
CA ALA A 142 2.14 8.17 -5.71
C ALA A 142 2.31 9.08 -4.48
N LEU A 143 2.33 8.48 -3.28
CA LEU A 143 2.54 9.16 -2.00
C LEU A 143 4.01 9.47 -1.71
N ASN A 144 4.96 8.96 -2.50
CA ASN A 144 6.40 8.96 -2.18
C ASN A 144 6.69 8.36 -0.79
N ARG A 145 5.94 7.32 -0.39
CA ARG A 145 6.12 6.69 0.91
C ARG A 145 7.28 5.70 0.85
N VAL A 146 8.30 5.92 1.67
CA VAL A 146 9.45 5.02 1.77
C VAL A 146 9.36 4.11 3.01
N PRO A 147 10.02 2.93 2.99
CA PRO A 147 10.14 2.10 4.19
C PRO A 147 10.82 2.82 5.36
N PRO A 148 10.57 2.41 6.61
CA PRO A 148 11.18 3.04 7.78
C PRO A 148 12.70 2.89 7.76
N GLY A 149 13.41 3.98 8.05
CA GLY A 149 14.87 4.02 8.03
C GLY A 149 15.49 3.88 6.63
N PHE A 150 14.70 4.03 5.56
CA PHE A 150 15.18 3.94 4.18
C PHE A 150 16.41 4.83 3.92
N TYR A 151 16.35 6.11 4.26
CA TYR A 151 17.46 7.04 4.01
C TYR A 151 18.75 6.63 4.72
N LYS A 152 18.66 6.12 5.96
CA LYS A 152 19.82 5.59 6.69
C LYS A 152 20.45 4.41 5.98
N ARG A 153 19.61 3.50 5.45
CA ARG A 153 20.07 2.34 4.67
C ARG A 153 20.71 2.77 3.34
N VAL A 154 20.14 3.77 2.65
CA VAL A 154 20.76 4.34 1.44
C VAL A 154 22.12 4.94 1.75
N TYR A 155 22.24 5.68 2.85
CA TYR A 155 23.51 6.25 3.28
C TYR A 155 24.59 5.18 3.45
N VAL A 156 24.29 4.11 4.20
CA VAL A 156 25.20 2.98 4.37
C VAL A 156 25.47 2.28 3.03
N THR A 157 24.47 2.11 2.17
CA THR A 157 24.69 1.54 0.83
C THR A 157 25.73 2.34 0.06
N LEU A 158 25.69 3.67 0.11
CA LEU A 158 26.66 4.54 -0.56
C LEU A 158 28.04 4.55 0.09
N THR A 159 28.23 4.07 1.33
CA THR A 159 29.57 3.91 1.92
C THR A 159 30.26 2.63 1.44
N HIS A 160 29.50 1.62 1.04
CA HIS A 160 30.01 0.34 0.54
C HIS A 160 30.18 0.29 -0.98
N MET A 161 29.70 1.31 -1.70
CA MET A 161 29.60 1.29 -3.16
C MET A 161 30.09 2.60 -3.77
N GLN A 162 30.65 2.56 -4.98
CA GLN A 162 31.10 3.78 -5.68
C GLN A 162 29.93 4.74 -5.98
N GLY A 163 28.77 4.18 -6.33
CA GLY A 163 27.54 4.92 -6.55
C GLY A 163 26.39 4.04 -7.02
N LEU A 164 25.19 4.62 -6.98
CA LEU A 164 23.94 3.97 -7.38
C LEU A 164 23.34 4.73 -8.56
N SER A 165 23.20 4.08 -9.71
CA SER A 165 22.56 4.66 -10.88
C SER A 165 21.06 4.36 -10.85
N ILE A 166 20.24 5.42 -10.98
CA ILE A 166 18.78 5.35 -11.07
C ILE A 166 18.35 6.24 -12.25
N GLY A 167 17.88 5.63 -13.32
CA GLY A 167 17.54 6.29 -14.57
C GLY A 167 18.75 6.99 -15.18
N SER A 168 18.64 8.31 -15.33
CA SER A 168 19.72 9.17 -15.84
C SER A 168 20.59 9.80 -14.75
N LEU A 169 20.27 9.58 -13.47
CA LEU A 169 20.95 10.19 -12.34
C LEU A 169 21.78 9.16 -11.58
N ILE A 170 22.91 9.61 -11.05
CA ILE A 170 23.83 8.77 -10.27
C ILE A 170 23.96 9.37 -8.87
N LEU A 171 23.59 8.60 -7.86
CA LEU A 171 23.91 8.87 -6.46
C LEU A 171 25.33 8.40 -6.19
N SER A 172 26.29 9.33 -6.21
CA SER A 172 27.69 9.03 -5.94
C SER A 172 27.96 8.91 -4.44
N HIS A 173 28.96 8.10 -4.07
CA HIS A 173 29.50 8.05 -2.71
C HIS A 173 30.02 9.41 -2.21
N ASN A 174 30.32 10.37 -3.10
CA ASN A 174 30.69 11.73 -2.66
C ASN A 174 29.60 12.41 -1.83
N LEU A 175 28.33 12.03 -2.03
CA LEU A 175 27.20 12.56 -1.27
C LEU A 175 27.32 12.26 0.24
N THR A 176 27.96 11.16 0.62
CA THR A 176 28.16 10.80 2.04
C THR A 176 29.34 11.53 2.68
N LYS A 177 30.23 12.14 1.87
CA LYS A 177 31.32 13.00 2.38
C LYS A 177 30.84 14.41 2.68
N GLU A 178 29.86 14.89 1.91
CA GLU A 178 29.32 16.25 2.02
C GLU A 178 28.16 16.37 3.01
N MET A 179 27.49 15.26 3.32
CA MET A 179 26.22 15.25 4.05
C MET A 179 26.18 14.10 5.05
N THR A 180 25.42 14.26 6.13
CA THR A 180 25.26 13.20 7.14
C THR A 180 23.98 12.38 6.94
N MET A 181 23.96 11.18 7.53
CA MET A 181 22.87 10.21 7.41
C MET A 181 21.50 10.68 7.93
N ASP A 182 21.48 11.60 8.90
CA ASP A 182 20.26 12.15 9.52
C ASP A 182 19.89 13.55 9.01
N GLU A 183 20.62 14.07 8.00
CA GLU A 183 20.31 15.36 7.40
C GLU A 183 19.14 15.31 6.42
N HIS A 184 18.25 16.29 6.55
CA HIS A 184 17.09 16.40 5.66
C HIS A 184 17.48 16.66 4.19
N LYS A 185 18.56 17.41 3.97
CA LYS A 185 19.07 17.72 2.63
C LYS A 185 19.46 16.41 1.90
N PHE A 186 20.03 15.44 2.61
CA PHE A 186 20.40 14.14 2.02
C PHE A 186 19.14 13.38 1.59
N ALA A 187 18.15 13.33 2.48
CA ALA A 187 16.88 12.65 2.22
C ALA A 187 16.14 13.25 1.01
N LEU A 188 16.15 14.59 0.88
CA LEU A 188 15.57 15.28 -0.28
C LEU A 188 16.30 14.99 -1.58
N THR A 189 17.63 14.90 -1.58
CA THR A 189 18.43 14.54 -2.76
C THR A 189 18.09 13.13 -3.23
N VAL A 190 18.07 12.15 -2.31
CA VAL A 190 17.70 10.76 -2.62
C VAL A 190 16.26 10.68 -3.14
N GLU A 191 15.32 11.38 -2.51
CA GLU A 191 13.93 11.43 -2.96
C GLU A 191 13.79 12.07 -4.36
N HIS A 192 14.58 13.10 -4.66
CA HIS A 192 14.61 13.75 -5.97
C HIS A 192 15.07 12.79 -7.06
N VAL A 193 16.11 11.98 -6.79
CA VAL A 193 16.56 10.96 -7.74
C VAL A 193 15.49 9.90 -7.98
N CYS A 194 14.88 9.35 -6.92
CA CYS A 194 13.81 8.37 -7.05
C CYS A 194 12.58 8.93 -7.78
N THR A 195 12.31 10.22 -7.60
CA THR A 195 11.20 10.95 -8.23
C THR A 195 11.29 11.00 -9.75
N MET A 196 12.49 10.96 -10.33
CA MET A 196 12.67 11.03 -11.79
C MET A 196 12.05 9.85 -12.53
N VAL A 197 11.84 8.74 -11.82
CA VAL A 197 11.05 7.62 -12.33
C VAL A 197 9.60 8.06 -12.46
N SER A 198 9.09 8.20 -13.68
CA SER A 198 7.75 8.74 -13.97
C SER A 198 6.62 7.85 -13.44
N THR A 199 6.76 6.53 -13.59
CA THR A 199 5.75 5.54 -13.18
C THR A 199 5.83 5.28 -11.67
N PRO A 200 4.76 5.54 -10.89
CA PRO A 200 4.79 5.37 -9.43
C PRO A 200 5.01 3.91 -9.02
N GLU A 201 4.49 2.95 -9.78
CA GLU A 201 4.64 1.52 -9.51
C GLU A 201 6.10 1.09 -9.59
N TYR A 202 6.79 1.51 -10.65
CA TYR A 202 8.18 1.19 -10.87
C TYR A 202 9.09 1.94 -9.89
N ARG A 203 8.75 3.20 -9.57
CA ARG A 203 9.42 3.97 -8.52
C ARG A 203 9.42 3.21 -7.19
N GLN A 204 8.29 2.62 -6.81
CA GLN A 204 8.20 1.85 -5.58
C GLN A 204 9.06 0.58 -5.62
N LEU A 205 9.13 -0.11 -6.77
CA LEU A 205 10.02 -1.27 -6.95
C LEU A 205 11.49 -0.89 -6.78
N ILE A 206 11.91 0.25 -7.33
CA ILE A 206 13.27 0.79 -7.16
C ILE A 206 13.55 1.09 -5.68
N ILE A 207 12.62 1.74 -4.97
CA ILE A 207 12.74 2.02 -3.54
C ILE A 207 12.86 0.73 -2.72
N GLU A 208 12.03 -0.28 -2.99
CA GLU A 208 12.08 -1.60 -2.34
C GLU A 208 13.42 -2.29 -2.60
N ALA A 209 13.91 -2.30 -3.85
CA ALA A 209 15.19 -2.92 -4.22
C ALA A 209 16.37 -2.26 -3.49
N ILE A 210 16.43 -0.92 -3.46
CA ILE A 210 17.46 -0.16 -2.74
C ILE A 210 17.35 -0.42 -1.23
N HIS A 211 16.14 -0.52 -0.70
CA HIS A 211 15.92 -0.83 0.70
C HIS A 211 16.47 -2.20 1.07
N VAL A 212 16.20 -3.23 0.26
CA VAL A 212 16.74 -4.58 0.46
C VAL A 212 18.27 -4.58 0.34
N LEU A 213 18.82 -3.91 -0.67
CA LEU A 213 20.26 -3.77 -0.84
C LEU A 213 20.92 -3.13 0.38
N GLY A 214 20.38 -2.01 0.88
CA GLY A 214 20.91 -1.37 2.08
C GLY A 214 20.68 -2.17 3.36
N SER A 215 19.66 -3.04 3.40
CA SER A 215 19.49 -3.98 4.51
C SER A 215 20.61 -5.02 4.52
N LEU A 216 20.99 -5.52 3.34
CA LEU A 216 22.10 -6.46 3.20
C LEU A 216 23.42 -5.82 3.68
N MET A 217 23.68 -4.57 3.29
CA MET A 217 24.90 -3.85 3.72
C MET A 217 24.90 -3.58 5.23
N MET A 218 23.76 -3.21 5.81
CA MET A 218 23.63 -2.99 7.26
C MET A 218 23.90 -4.25 8.10
N HIS A 219 23.66 -5.44 7.55
CA HIS A 219 23.93 -6.71 8.22
C HIS A 219 25.39 -7.17 8.04
N ASP A 220 26.16 -6.56 7.15
CA ASP A 220 27.58 -6.87 6.95
C ASP A 220 28.46 -6.15 7.98
N VAL A 221 28.48 -6.68 9.21
CA VAL A 221 29.23 -6.13 10.35
C VAL A 221 30.74 -6.09 10.09
N ASP A 222 31.25 -6.96 9.21
CA ASP A 222 32.67 -7.09 8.92
C ASP A 222 33.15 -6.18 7.76
N ASN A 223 32.25 -5.39 7.16
CA ASN A 223 32.53 -4.56 5.97
C ASN A 223 33.26 -5.33 4.84
N ARG A 224 32.93 -6.62 4.66
CA ARG A 224 33.57 -7.46 3.64
C ARG A 224 33.09 -7.12 2.23
N ILE A 225 31.88 -6.59 2.13
CA ILE A 225 31.25 -6.24 0.87
C ILE A 225 31.65 -4.80 0.53
N PHE A 226 32.61 -4.67 -0.38
CA PHE A 226 32.94 -3.41 -1.04
C PHE A 226 32.78 -3.56 -2.54
N ILE A 227 31.90 -2.75 -3.12
CA ILE A 227 31.58 -2.79 -4.55
C ILE A 227 32.17 -1.53 -5.19
N ASP A 228 33.35 -1.67 -5.79
CA ASP A 228 34.05 -0.56 -6.45
C ASP A 228 33.50 -0.24 -7.85
N CYS A 229 32.19 -0.33 -8.02
CA CYS A 229 31.54 0.00 -9.27
C CYS A 229 30.20 0.71 -9.05
N ILE A 230 29.75 1.40 -10.09
CA ILE A 230 28.42 2.02 -10.13
C ILE A 230 27.41 0.92 -10.41
N VAL A 231 26.50 0.70 -9.47
CA VAL A 231 25.44 -0.31 -9.61
C VAL A 231 24.17 0.32 -10.13
N LYS A 232 23.66 -0.22 -11.24
CA LYS A 232 22.37 0.15 -11.82
C LYS A 232 21.27 -0.59 -11.10
N VAL A 233 20.31 0.14 -10.54
CA VAL A 233 19.20 -0.48 -9.80
C VAL A 233 18.21 -1.14 -10.75
N GLU A 234 18.06 -0.59 -11.95
CA GLU A 234 17.22 -1.16 -13.00
C GLU A 234 17.61 -2.60 -13.33
N ASP A 235 18.91 -2.86 -13.51
CA ASP A 235 19.43 -4.19 -13.83
C ASP A 235 19.14 -5.19 -12.69
N ILE A 236 19.18 -4.74 -11.43
CA ILE A 236 18.82 -5.56 -10.27
C ILE A 236 17.34 -5.93 -10.33
N VAL A 237 16.46 -4.95 -10.58
CA VAL A 237 15.02 -5.17 -10.66
C VAL A 237 14.66 -6.08 -11.84
N GLU A 238 15.28 -5.88 -13.00
CA GLU A 238 15.09 -6.71 -14.19
C GLU A 238 15.53 -8.16 -13.92
N LYS A 239 16.72 -8.34 -13.33
CA LYS A 239 17.22 -9.67 -13.01
C LYS A 239 16.39 -10.37 -11.95
N ALA A 240 15.92 -9.65 -10.94
CA ALA A 240 15.00 -10.16 -9.93
C ALA A 240 13.66 -10.58 -10.57
N ASN A 241 13.13 -9.79 -11.51
CA ASN A 241 11.92 -10.13 -12.25
C ASN A 241 12.12 -11.39 -13.12
N ASN A 242 13.25 -11.51 -13.81
CA ASN A 242 13.58 -12.71 -14.59
C ASN A 242 13.68 -13.96 -13.70
N LEU A 243 14.33 -13.86 -12.54
CA LEU A 243 14.38 -14.94 -11.56
C LEU A 243 12.99 -15.31 -11.05
N PHE A 244 12.15 -14.32 -10.75
CA PHE A 244 10.76 -14.54 -10.36
C PHE A 244 9.96 -15.26 -11.46
N LEU A 245 10.09 -14.86 -12.73
CA LEU A 245 9.40 -15.52 -13.84
C LEU A 245 9.85 -16.98 -14.01
N ILE A 246 11.14 -17.26 -13.87
CA ILE A 246 11.67 -18.63 -13.92
C ILE A 246 11.08 -19.47 -12.78
N ASP A 247 11.00 -18.90 -11.57
CA ASP A 247 10.43 -19.57 -10.40
C ASP A 247 8.94 -19.90 -10.61
N GLN A 248 8.15 -18.94 -11.12
CA GLN A 248 6.73 -19.15 -11.43
C GLN A 248 6.50 -20.25 -12.49
N VAL A 249 7.34 -20.30 -13.52
CA VAL A 249 7.25 -21.37 -14.54
C VAL A 249 7.65 -22.71 -13.93
N SER A 250 8.69 -22.73 -13.09
CA SER A 250 9.17 -23.94 -12.41
C SER A 250 8.11 -24.52 -11.48
N ASP A 251 7.45 -23.69 -10.67
CA ASP A 251 6.34 -24.10 -9.81
C ASP A 251 5.14 -24.64 -10.61
N CYS A 252 4.84 -24.04 -11.76
CA CYS A 252 3.80 -24.52 -12.66
C CYS A 252 4.16 -25.90 -13.27
N PHE A 253 5.44 -26.12 -13.59
CA PHE A 253 5.93 -27.42 -14.06
C PHE A 253 5.94 -28.48 -12.95
N VAL A 254 6.27 -28.15 -11.70
CA VAL A 254 6.20 -29.10 -10.57
C VAL A 254 4.76 -29.56 -10.32
N GLY A 255 3.78 -28.68 -10.51
CA GLY A 255 2.35 -29.05 -10.53
C GLY A 255 2.02 -30.10 -11.60
N LEU A 256 2.53 -29.91 -12.82
CA LEU A 256 2.36 -30.87 -13.92
C LEU A 256 3.09 -32.19 -13.69
N TYR A 257 4.32 -32.18 -13.16
CA TYR A 257 5.06 -33.40 -12.85
C TYR A 257 4.43 -34.20 -11.70
N SER A 258 3.77 -33.54 -10.75
CA SER A 258 3.01 -34.22 -9.70
C SER A 258 1.74 -34.89 -10.26
N LEU A 259 1.05 -34.25 -11.22
CA LEU A 259 -0.08 -34.82 -11.95
C LEU A 259 0.33 -35.96 -12.91
N ILE A 260 1.46 -35.83 -13.60
CA ILE A 260 1.99 -36.86 -14.50
C ILE A 260 2.51 -38.08 -13.71
N LYS A 261 3.12 -37.88 -12.52
CA LYS A 261 3.48 -39.00 -11.62
C LYS A 261 2.27 -39.69 -11.01
N LEU A 262 1.13 -38.99 -10.87
CA LEU A 262 -0.11 -39.60 -10.38
C LEU A 262 -0.80 -40.44 -11.48
N CYS A 263 -0.74 -40.01 -12.74
CA CYS A 263 -1.28 -40.77 -13.88
C CYS A 263 -0.38 -41.94 -14.34
N SER A 264 0.91 -41.96 -14.02
CA SER A 264 1.81 -43.07 -14.37
C SER A 264 1.83 -44.22 -13.34
N LYS A 265 0.92 -44.19 -12.35
CA LYS A 265 0.78 -45.20 -11.28
C LYS A 265 -0.60 -45.88 -11.23
N LEU A 266 -1.41 -45.71 -12.27
CA LEU A 266 -2.59 -46.52 -12.58
C LEU A 266 -2.25 -47.40 -13.79
#